data_AF-L8JMN8-F1
#
_entry.id   AF-L8JMN8-F1
#
_cell.length_a   1.000
_cell.length_b   1.000
_cell.length_c   1.000
_cell.angle_alpha   90.00
_cell.angle_beta   90.00
_cell.angle_gamma   90.00
#
_symmetry.space_group_name_H-M   'P 1'
#
loop_
_entity.id
_entity.type
_entity.pdbx_description
1 polymer ?
#
loop_
_entity_poly.entity_id
_entity_poly.type
_entity_poly.pdbx_seq_one_letter_code
_entity_poly.pdbx_strand_id
1 'polypeptide(L)'
;MNNYLKLLLYLKQFEGDGKMHPIEHLFPGLTLKEKKAIFNELVVERLIAMEGRETKYDSFIMEANLVTGKTKWTESPLNELNQRVKEDEFRAKITFRGSKYLKEELQMQNEDKYSINVSGTSTNNTFVIESRDVTINNRNNASYKLDEIIEILKKDDTINEEERTSIVGDFVQAKQAINQTGKLPERLMKSILEYGSQFSSIGNFIFSLFQS
;
A
#
# COMPACT_ATOMS: atom_id res chain seq x y z
N MET A 1 -15.90 -1.22 2.10
CA MET A 1 -15.01 -0.06 2.34
C MET A 1 -13.59 -0.59 2.52
N ASN A 2 -12.63 -0.09 1.73
CA ASN A 2 -11.24 -0.55 1.75
C ASN A 2 -10.62 -0.39 3.16
N ASN A 3 -9.87 -1.39 3.63
CA ASN A 3 -9.19 -1.37 4.93
C ASN A 3 -8.23 -0.17 5.07
N TYR A 4 -7.54 0.19 3.99
CA TYR A 4 -6.64 1.36 3.96
C TYR A 4 -7.41 2.67 4.14
N LEU A 5 -8.50 2.86 3.38
CA LEU A 5 -9.37 4.04 3.50
C LEU A 5 -10.04 4.11 4.87
N LYS A 6 -10.46 2.97 5.43
CA LYS A 6 -11.04 2.90 6.78
C LYS A 6 -10.07 3.42 7.83
N LEU A 7 -8.80 3.02 7.75
CA LEU A 7 -7.77 3.51 8.66
C LEU A 7 -7.49 5.00 8.46
N LEU A 8 -7.32 5.45 7.21
CA LEU A 8 -7.03 6.85 6.90
C LEU A 8 -8.18 7.78 7.31
N LEU A 9 -9.44 7.39 7.06
CA LEU A 9 -10.63 8.12 7.52
C LEU A 9 -10.67 8.23 9.03
N TYR A 10 -10.41 7.13 9.74
CA TYR A 10 -10.35 7.15 11.20
C TYR A 10 -9.24 8.07 11.71
N LEU A 11 -8.06 8.06 11.09
CA LEU A 11 -6.95 8.91 11.54
C LEU A 11 -7.13 10.38 11.14
N LYS A 12 -7.90 10.67 10.09
CA LYS A 12 -8.18 12.03 9.60
C LYS A 12 -8.87 12.91 10.64
N GLN A 13 -9.75 12.35 11.47
CA GLN A 13 -10.44 13.11 12.52
C GLN A 13 -9.49 13.66 13.59
N PHE A 14 -8.27 13.12 13.66
CA PHE A 14 -7.22 13.52 14.61
C PHE A 14 -6.09 14.30 13.93
N GLU A 15 -6.25 14.68 12.67
CA GLU A 15 -5.24 15.45 11.96
C GLU A 15 -4.96 16.79 12.69
N GLY A 16 -3.68 17.06 12.95
CA GLY A 16 -3.23 18.29 13.60
C GLY A 16 -3.12 18.22 15.12
N ASP A 17 -3.56 17.13 15.77
CA ASP A 17 -3.45 16.97 17.22
C ASP A 17 -2.04 16.54 17.70
N GLY A 18 -1.21 16.08 16.76
CA GLY A 18 0.17 15.64 17.00
C GLY A 18 0.30 14.30 17.72
N LYS A 19 -0.79 13.65 18.10
CA LYS A 19 -0.84 12.43 18.92
C LYS A 19 -1.02 11.17 18.07
N MET A 20 -0.63 10.04 18.65
CA MET A 20 -0.82 8.72 18.06
C MET A 20 -2.05 8.06 18.67
N HIS A 21 -2.87 7.45 17.82
CA HIS A 21 -4.17 6.91 18.21
C HIS A 21 -4.21 5.40 18.04
N PRO A 22 -4.88 4.64 18.91
CA PRO A 22 -5.00 3.19 18.77
C PRO A 22 -5.77 2.84 17.51
N ILE A 23 -5.30 1.83 16.75
CA ILE A 23 -5.88 1.45 15.45
C ILE A 23 -6.28 -0.02 15.33
N GLU A 24 -5.91 -0.88 16.29
CA GLU A 24 -6.19 -2.31 16.22
C GLU A 24 -7.68 -2.67 16.26
N HIS A 25 -8.47 -1.85 16.95
CA HIS A 25 -9.90 -2.05 17.14
C HIS A 25 -10.71 -1.86 15.84
N LEU A 26 -10.13 -1.21 14.83
CA LEU A 26 -10.78 -0.97 13.54
C LEU A 26 -10.93 -2.25 12.71
N PHE A 27 -10.16 -3.30 13.03
CA PHE A 27 -10.09 -4.56 12.29
C PHE A 27 -10.29 -5.77 13.21
N PRO A 28 -11.46 -5.92 13.86
CA PRO A 28 -11.66 -6.97 14.86
C PRO A 28 -11.59 -8.40 14.28
N GLY A 29 -11.87 -8.58 12.99
CA GLY A 29 -11.85 -9.88 12.31
C GLY A 29 -10.51 -10.28 11.68
N LEU A 30 -9.48 -9.42 11.75
CA LEU A 30 -8.17 -9.71 11.18
C LEU A 30 -7.21 -10.24 12.24
N THR A 31 -6.33 -11.15 11.85
CA THR A 31 -5.20 -11.60 12.68
C THR A 31 -4.18 -10.48 12.88
N LEU A 32 -3.33 -10.62 13.90
CA LEU A 32 -2.28 -9.63 14.16
C LEU A 32 -1.31 -9.44 12.99
N LYS A 33 -1.02 -10.55 12.29
CA LYS A 33 -0.11 -10.56 11.13
C LYS A 33 -0.70 -9.76 9.98
N GLU A 34 -1.99 -9.94 9.69
CA GLU A 34 -2.70 -9.19 8.65
C GLU A 34 -2.81 -7.71 8.98
N LYS A 35 -3.13 -7.37 10.25
CA LYS A 35 -3.11 -5.97 10.71
C LYS A 35 -1.74 -5.33 10.50
N LYS A 36 -0.68 -6.02 10.92
CA LYS A 36 0.70 -5.53 10.76
C LYS A 36 1.09 -5.34 9.29
N ALA A 37 0.66 -6.24 8.40
CA ALA A 37 0.90 -6.11 6.96
C ALA A 37 0.26 -4.83 6.40
N ILE A 38 -1.03 -4.63 6.66
CA ILE A 38 -1.78 -3.44 6.23
C ILE A 38 -1.16 -2.15 6.77
N PHE A 39 -0.79 -2.13 8.06
CA PHE A 39 -0.20 -0.93 8.67
C PHE A 39 1.19 -0.65 8.12
N ASN A 40 2.01 -1.68 7.92
CA ASN A 40 3.35 -1.53 7.36
C ASN A 40 3.31 -0.99 5.93
N GLU A 41 2.37 -1.43 5.10
CA GLU A 41 2.23 -0.91 3.73
C GLU A 41 1.94 0.59 3.75
N LEU A 42 1.02 1.05 4.60
CA LEU A 42 0.71 2.48 4.74
C LEU A 42 1.88 3.30 5.31
N VAL A 43 2.73 2.68 6.15
CA VAL A 43 3.96 3.30 6.65
C VAL A 43 5.02 3.41 5.56
N VAL A 44 5.21 2.35 4.76
CA VAL A 44 6.15 2.32 3.63
C VAL A 44 5.80 3.40 2.61
N GLU A 45 4.51 3.57 2.32
CA GLU A 45 4.01 4.64 1.45
C GLU A 45 4.04 6.04 2.09
N ARG A 46 4.42 6.13 3.36
CA ARG A 46 4.45 7.35 4.17
C ARG A 46 3.08 8.01 4.32
N LEU A 47 2.00 7.25 4.26
CA LEU A 47 0.63 7.74 4.47
C LEU A 47 0.28 7.85 5.95
N ILE A 48 0.86 6.99 6.78
CA ILE A 48 0.75 7.03 8.24
C ILE A 48 2.13 6.95 8.89
N ALA A 49 2.23 7.44 10.13
CA ALA A 49 3.31 7.09 11.04
C ALA A 49 2.75 6.17 12.13
N MET A 50 3.49 5.14 12.51
CA MET A 50 3.04 4.08 13.43
C MET A 50 4.03 3.91 14.60
N GLU A 51 3.50 3.57 15.77
CA GLU A 51 4.23 3.15 16.97
C GLU A 51 3.49 2.00 17.69
N GLY A 52 4.15 1.37 18.66
CA GLY A 52 3.60 0.26 19.43
C GLY A 52 3.94 -1.11 18.87
N ARG A 53 3.65 -2.16 19.67
CA ARG A 53 4.09 -3.55 19.46
C ARG A 53 5.56 -3.71 19.09
N GLU A 54 6.42 -2.95 19.77
CA GLU A 54 7.86 -3.18 19.70
C GLU A 54 8.19 -4.56 20.27
N THR A 55 9.09 -5.28 19.59
CA THR A 55 9.55 -6.58 20.05
C THR A 55 10.29 -6.41 21.37
N LYS A 56 9.78 -7.03 22.44
CA LYS A 56 10.48 -7.07 23.72
C LYS A 56 11.56 -8.15 23.67
N TYR A 57 12.75 -7.81 24.14
CA TYR A 57 13.87 -8.74 24.24
C TYR A 57 14.26 -8.93 25.69
N ASP A 58 14.43 -10.18 26.10
CA ASP A 58 15.02 -10.50 27.39
C ASP A 58 16.52 -10.25 27.35
N SER A 59 17.04 -9.72 28.46
CA SER A 59 18.43 -9.33 28.62
C SER A 59 19.12 -10.20 29.66
N PHE A 60 20.42 -10.41 29.48
CA PHE A 60 21.26 -11.20 30.39
C PHE A 60 22.43 -10.36 30.86
N ILE A 61 22.75 -10.47 32.15
CA ILE A 61 23.89 -9.81 32.78
C ILE A 61 25.04 -10.82 32.85
N MET A 62 26.16 -10.47 32.23
CA MET A 62 27.40 -11.24 32.32
C MET A 62 28.29 -10.65 33.41
N GLU A 63 28.53 -11.42 34.46
CA GLU A 63 29.47 -11.09 35.52
C GLU A 63 30.78 -11.84 35.28
N ALA A 64 31.85 -11.11 35.01
CA ALA A 64 33.18 -11.69 34.85
C ALA A 64 34.03 -11.39 36.10
N ASN A 65 34.47 -12.44 36.78
CA ASN A 65 35.44 -12.29 37.87
C ASN A 65 36.85 -12.25 37.28
N LEU A 66 37.43 -11.05 37.23
CA LEU A 66 38.75 -10.80 36.63
C LEU A 66 39.91 -11.53 37.32
N VAL A 67 39.73 -11.95 38.58
CA VAL A 67 40.78 -12.60 39.38
C VAL A 67 40.74 -14.13 39.22
N THR A 68 39.57 -14.72 39.04
CA THR A 68 39.39 -16.19 38.92
C THR A 68 39.10 -16.65 37.50
N GLY A 69 38.90 -15.73 36.55
CA GLY A 69 38.56 -16.03 35.16
C GLY A 69 37.16 -16.63 34.96
N LYS A 70 36.35 -16.73 36.02
CA LYS A 70 35.01 -17.31 35.95
C LYS A 70 34.01 -16.28 35.44
N THR A 71 33.16 -16.70 34.52
CA THR A 71 32.00 -15.94 34.04
C THR A 71 30.73 -16.56 34.59
N LYS A 72 29.79 -15.71 34.97
CA LYS A 72 28.45 -16.09 35.40
C LYS A 72 27.46 -15.31 34.55
N TRP A 73 26.49 -16.02 34.00
CA TRP A 73 25.35 -15.43 33.34
C TRP A 73 24.19 -15.42 34.31
N THR A 74 23.56 -14.26 34.47
CA THR A 74 22.36 -14.10 35.27
C THR A 74 21.30 -13.42 34.43
N GLU A 75 20.04 -13.82 34.60
CA GLU A 75 18.93 -13.14 33.95
C GLU A 75 18.78 -11.73 34.51
N SER A 76 18.48 -10.77 33.63
CA SER A 76 18.23 -9.41 34.06
C SER A 76 16.92 -9.34 34.85
N PRO A 77 16.88 -8.67 36.01
CA PRO A 77 15.65 -8.43 36.76
C PRO A 77 14.62 -7.60 35.97
N LEU A 78 15.01 -6.99 34.85
CA LEU A 78 14.10 -6.31 33.92
C LEU A 78 13.28 -7.29 33.04
N ASN A 79 13.68 -8.56 32.95
CA ASN A 79 12.94 -9.55 32.15
C ASN A 79 11.57 -9.86 32.76
N GLU A 80 11.47 -9.90 34.10
CA GLU A 80 10.17 -10.04 34.77
C GLU A 80 9.23 -8.86 34.47
N LEU A 81 9.77 -7.65 34.32
CA LEU A 81 9.00 -6.47 33.93
C LEU A 81 8.53 -6.58 32.47
N ASN A 82 9.39 -7.05 31.56
CA ASN A 82 9.01 -7.28 30.16
C ASN A 82 7.84 -8.26 30.02
N GLN A 83 7.82 -9.31 30.83
CA GLN A 83 6.79 -10.34 30.81
C GLN A 83 5.46 -9.90 31.45
N ARG A 84 5.49 -9.01 32.46
CA ARG A 84 4.29 -8.53 33.16
C ARG A 84 3.63 -7.34 32.47
N VAL A 85 4.38 -6.53 31.73
CA VAL A 85 3.83 -5.38 31.01
C VAL A 85 3.09 -5.87 29.77
N LYS A 86 1.82 -5.48 29.63
CA LYS A 86 1.00 -5.80 28.44
C LYS A 86 1.71 -5.28 27.18
N GLU A 87 1.57 -5.99 26.05
CA GLU A 87 2.05 -5.46 24.77
C GLU A 87 1.31 -4.17 24.42
N ASP A 88 2.05 -3.16 23.96
CA ASP A 88 1.47 -1.91 23.49
C ASP A 88 0.69 -2.15 22.20
N GLU A 89 -0.56 -1.72 22.14
CA GLU A 89 -1.36 -1.81 20.92
C GLU A 89 -0.75 -0.93 19.80
N PHE A 90 -0.95 -1.31 18.54
CA PHE A 90 -0.58 -0.46 17.40
C PHE A 90 -1.31 0.87 17.49
N ARG A 91 -0.52 1.95 17.40
CA ARG A 91 -1.01 3.32 17.31
C ARG A 91 -0.48 3.97 16.05
N ALA A 92 -1.27 4.84 15.45
CA ALA A 92 -0.84 5.59 14.29
C ALA A 92 -1.39 7.01 14.28
N LYS A 93 -0.78 7.84 13.44
CA LYS A 93 -1.29 9.15 13.03
C LYS A 93 -1.18 9.30 11.53
N ILE A 94 -2.09 10.06 10.95
CA ILE A 94 -2.05 10.37 9.52
C ILE A 94 -0.93 11.37 9.23
N THR A 95 -0.21 11.16 8.14
CA THR A 95 0.77 12.15 7.66
C THR A 95 0.09 13.16 6.73
N PHE A 96 0.75 14.28 6.44
CA PHE A 96 0.29 15.22 5.42
C PHE A 96 0.04 14.53 4.06
N ARG A 97 0.88 13.55 3.70
CA ARG A 97 0.72 12.76 2.47
C ARG A 97 -0.52 11.87 2.51
N GLY A 98 -0.75 11.17 3.63
CA GLY A 98 -1.95 10.37 3.84
C GLY A 98 -3.23 11.19 3.79
N SER A 99 -3.21 12.39 4.36
CA SER A 99 -4.33 13.34 4.32
C SER A 99 -4.61 13.87 2.92
N LYS A 100 -3.57 14.15 2.14
CA LYS A 100 -3.70 14.57 0.74
C LYS A 100 -4.26 13.43 -0.11
N TYR A 101 -3.72 12.23 0.03
CA TYR A 101 -4.19 11.02 -0.64
C TYR A 101 -5.67 10.74 -0.33
N LEU A 102 -6.07 10.79 0.94
CA LEU A 102 -7.47 10.60 1.33
C LEU A 102 -8.41 11.66 0.73
N LYS A 103 -7.96 12.92 0.65
CA LYS A 103 -8.76 13.99 0.05
C LYS A 103 -8.95 13.77 -1.45
N GLU A 104 -7.90 13.32 -2.14
CA GLU A 104 -7.95 12.96 -3.57
C GLU A 104 -8.90 11.78 -3.79
N GLU A 105 -8.79 10.72 -3.01
CA GLU A 105 -9.68 9.55 -3.08
C GLU A 105 -11.16 9.91 -2.81
N LEU A 106 -11.43 10.76 -1.82
CA LEU A 106 -12.79 11.22 -1.50
C LEU A 106 -13.37 12.16 -2.58
N GLN A 107 -12.54 13.01 -3.18
CA GLN A 107 -12.95 13.85 -4.31
C GLN A 107 -13.24 13.00 -5.54
N MET A 108 -12.46 11.96 -5.78
CA MET A 108 -12.69 10.99 -6.85
C MET A 108 -13.99 10.20 -6.65
N GLN A 109 -14.36 9.89 -5.40
CA GLN A 109 -15.64 9.25 -5.07
C GLN A 109 -16.85 10.19 -5.21
N ASN A 110 -16.71 11.48 -4.85
CA ASN A 110 -17.80 12.45 -4.91
C ASN A 110 -18.07 13.00 -6.32
N GLU A 111 -17.12 12.89 -7.25
CA GLU A 111 -17.27 13.39 -8.63
C GLU A 111 -17.91 12.38 -9.60
N ASP A 112 -18.47 11.24 -9.15
CA ASP A 112 -19.05 10.18 -9.99
C ASP A 112 -18.13 9.68 -11.14
N LYS A 113 -16.83 9.97 -11.08
CA LYS A 113 -15.86 9.57 -12.11
C LYS A 113 -15.45 8.10 -12.00
N TYR A 114 -15.60 7.50 -10.81
CA TYR A 114 -15.33 6.08 -10.56
C TYR A 114 -16.22 5.56 -9.43
N SER A 115 -17.25 4.77 -9.76
CA SER A 115 -18.04 4.05 -8.77
C SER A 115 -17.32 2.75 -8.40
N ILE A 116 -16.50 2.77 -7.34
CA ILE A 116 -15.82 1.56 -6.85
C ILE A 116 -16.82 0.75 -6.00
N ASN A 117 -17.54 -0.16 -6.64
CA ASN A 117 -18.37 -1.15 -5.95
C ASN A 117 -17.51 -2.39 -5.63
N VAL A 118 -17.00 -2.46 -4.39
CA VAL A 118 -16.30 -3.67 -3.91
C VAL A 118 -17.35 -4.65 -3.38
N SER A 119 -17.94 -5.44 -4.28
CA SER A 119 -18.74 -6.61 -3.92
C SER A 119 -18.03 -7.88 -4.39
N GLY A 120 -17.36 -8.58 -3.48
CA GLY A 120 -16.77 -9.88 -3.79
C GLY A 120 -15.97 -10.48 -2.63
N THR A 121 -16.50 -11.54 -2.01
CA THR A 121 -15.84 -12.41 -1.02
C THR A 121 -14.91 -13.44 -1.68
N SER A 122 -14.19 -13.08 -2.73
CA SER A 122 -13.32 -13.99 -3.48
C SER A 122 -12.06 -13.26 -3.92
N THR A 123 -10.93 -13.94 -3.87
CA THR A 123 -9.54 -13.49 -4.06
C THR A 123 -9.20 -12.78 -5.38
N ASN A 124 -10.19 -12.48 -6.23
CA ASN A 124 -10.02 -11.67 -7.44
C ASN A 124 -10.84 -10.39 -7.29
N ASN A 125 -10.18 -9.28 -6.96
CA ASN A 125 -10.79 -7.95 -6.92
C ASN A 125 -11.13 -7.49 -8.35
N THR A 126 -12.36 -7.73 -8.79
CA THR A 126 -12.83 -7.24 -10.08
C THR A 126 -13.14 -5.74 -9.97
N PHE A 127 -12.30 -4.90 -10.57
CA PHE A 127 -12.56 -3.47 -10.70
C PHE A 127 -13.58 -3.24 -11.82
N VAL A 128 -14.87 -3.14 -11.47
CA VAL A 128 -15.89 -2.73 -12.45
C VAL A 128 -15.85 -1.21 -12.59
N ILE A 129 -15.26 -0.74 -13.68
CA ILE A 129 -15.18 0.68 -14.01
C ILE A 129 -15.99 0.93 -15.29
N GLU A 130 -17.03 1.75 -15.20
CA GLU A 130 -17.64 2.39 -16.37
C GLU A 130 -16.92 3.73 -16.59
N SER A 131 -16.09 3.84 -17.62
CA SER A 131 -15.17 4.98 -17.75
C SER A 131 -15.12 5.54 -19.15
N ARG A 132 -15.46 6.81 -19.32
CA ARG A 132 -15.25 7.54 -20.58
C ARG A 132 -13.76 7.81 -20.82
N ASP A 133 -13.39 8.06 -22.08
CA ASP A 133 -12.01 8.32 -22.50
C ASP A 133 -11.30 9.36 -21.61
N VAL A 134 -10.16 8.96 -21.05
CA VAL A 134 -9.34 9.81 -20.17
C VAL A 134 -8.37 10.64 -21.02
N THR A 135 -8.30 11.94 -20.74
CA THR A 135 -7.34 12.85 -21.39
C THR A 135 -6.07 12.97 -20.55
N ILE A 136 -4.91 12.75 -21.17
CA ILE A 136 -3.60 12.76 -20.51
C ILE A 136 -2.83 14.03 -20.89
N ASN A 137 -2.57 14.87 -19.89
CA ASN A 137 -1.93 16.17 -20.08
C ASN A 137 -0.39 16.09 -20.19
N ASN A 138 0.23 14.94 -19.84
CA ASN A 138 1.69 14.75 -19.87
C ASN A 138 2.10 13.54 -20.74
N ARG A 139 1.88 13.65 -22.06
CA ARG A 139 2.09 12.57 -23.04
C ARG A 139 3.50 11.98 -23.04
N ASN A 140 4.53 12.84 -22.90
CA ASN A 140 5.92 12.39 -22.93
C ASN A 140 6.24 11.50 -21.73
N ASN A 141 5.87 11.91 -20.51
CA ASN A 141 6.12 11.13 -19.29
C ASN A 141 5.28 9.83 -19.27
N ALA A 142 4.04 9.90 -19.77
CA ALA A 142 3.18 8.72 -19.95
C ALA A 142 3.83 7.65 -20.86
N SER A 143 4.38 8.07 -22.00
CA SER A 143 5.04 7.16 -22.93
C SER A 143 6.28 6.48 -22.34
N TYR A 144 7.11 7.21 -21.58
CA TYR A 144 8.30 6.62 -20.96
C TYR A 144 7.96 5.57 -19.90
N LYS A 145 6.92 5.81 -19.10
CA LYS A 145 6.49 4.85 -18.08
C LYS A 145 5.81 3.62 -18.67
N LEU A 146 5.09 3.78 -19.79
CA LEU A 146 4.59 2.63 -20.55
C LEU A 146 5.74 1.72 -21.01
N ASP A 147 6.83 2.32 -21.49
CA ASP A 147 8.01 1.56 -21.89
C ASP A 147 8.65 0.82 -20.71
N GLU A 148 8.73 1.46 -19.54
CA GLU A 148 9.23 0.83 -18.32
C GLU A 148 8.40 -0.38 -17.89
N ILE A 149 7.06 -0.27 -17.92
CA ILE A 149 6.16 -1.39 -17.59
C ILE A 149 6.27 -2.51 -18.60
N ILE A 150 6.30 -2.19 -19.90
CA ILE A 150 6.46 -3.20 -20.95
C ILE A 150 7.75 -3.98 -20.74
N GLU A 151 8.85 -3.30 -20.36
CA GLU A 151 10.13 -3.96 -20.07
C GLU A 151 10.09 -4.80 -18.78
N ILE A 152 9.36 -4.37 -17.75
CA ILE A 152 9.15 -5.17 -16.54
C ILE A 152 8.34 -6.42 -16.87
N LEU A 153 7.22 -6.29 -17.57
CA LEU A 153 6.33 -7.40 -17.93
C LEU A 153 7.01 -8.43 -18.83
N LYS A 154 7.88 -7.99 -19.74
CA LYS A 154 8.68 -8.91 -20.58
C LYS A 154 9.64 -9.76 -19.76
N LYS A 155 10.16 -9.23 -18.64
CA LYS A 155 11.13 -9.89 -17.76
C LYS A 155 10.47 -10.65 -16.61
N ASP A 156 9.16 -10.56 -16.47
CA ASP A 156 8.43 -11.18 -15.38
C ASP A 156 8.10 -12.65 -15.72
N ASP A 157 8.90 -13.56 -15.17
CA ASP A 157 8.75 -15.01 -15.37
C ASP A 157 7.57 -15.61 -14.59
N THR A 158 6.85 -14.82 -13.79
CA THR A 158 5.67 -15.27 -13.05
C THR A 158 4.39 -15.25 -13.88
N ILE A 159 4.42 -14.62 -15.06
CA ILE A 159 3.28 -14.46 -15.97
C ILE A 159 3.40 -15.46 -17.12
N ASN A 160 2.29 -16.15 -17.43
CA ASN A 160 2.20 -17.05 -18.58
C ASN A 160 2.49 -16.29 -19.90
N GLU A 161 3.14 -16.94 -20.86
CA GLU A 161 3.53 -16.35 -22.16
C GLU A 161 2.34 -15.79 -22.95
N GLU A 162 1.19 -16.47 -22.93
CA GLU A 162 -0.04 -16.01 -23.59
C GLU A 162 -0.60 -14.74 -22.94
N GLU A 163 -0.66 -14.71 -21.61
CA GLU A 163 -1.11 -13.55 -20.83
C GLU A 163 -0.14 -12.38 -21.00
N ARG A 164 1.17 -12.64 -20.93
CA ARG A 164 2.23 -11.65 -21.15
C ARG A 164 2.09 -10.98 -22.51
N THR A 165 1.88 -11.78 -23.56
CA THR A 165 1.70 -11.25 -24.92
C THR A 165 0.46 -10.38 -25.03
N SER A 166 -0.66 -10.79 -24.42
CA SER A 166 -1.90 -9.99 -24.39
C SER A 166 -1.72 -8.67 -23.65
N ILE A 167 -1.15 -8.71 -22.45
CA ILE A 167 -0.94 -7.54 -21.59
C ILE A 167 0.00 -6.55 -22.28
N VAL A 168 1.15 -7.02 -22.79
CA VAL A 168 2.10 -6.19 -23.54
C VAL A 168 1.45 -5.58 -24.78
N GLY A 169 0.62 -6.34 -25.50
CA GLY A 169 -0.15 -5.86 -26.65
C GLY A 169 -1.07 -4.69 -26.29
N ASP A 170 -1.77 -4.78 -25.16
CA ASP A 170 -2.67 -3.73 -24.68
C ASP A 170 -1.91 -2.46 -24.24
N PHE A 171 -0.74 -2.61 -23.60
CA PHE A 171 0.13 -1.48 -23.27
C PHE A 171 0.74 -0.79 -24.51
N VAL A 172 1.09 -1.55 -25.54
CA VAL A 172 1.56 -1.01 -26.81
C VAL A 172 0.45 -0.23 -27.52
N GLN A 173 -0.78 -0.76 -27.54
CA GLN A 173 -1.94 -0.05 -28.09
C GLN A 173 -2.26 1.23 -27.29
N ALA A 174 -2.18 1.17 -25.97
CA ALA A 174 -2.36 2.33 -25.10
C ALA A 174 -1.33 3.42 -25.39
N LYS A 175 -0.05 3.04 -25.56
CA LYS A 175 1.03 3.96 -25.97
C LYS A 175 0.72 4.65 -27.29
N GLN A 176 0.28 3.90 -28.28
CA GLN A 176 -0.07 4.45 -29.59
C GLN A 176 -1.24 5.43 -29.48
N ALA A 177 -2.30 5.06 -28.75
CA ALA A 177 -3.48 5.90 -28.57
C ALA A 177 -3.15 7.21 -27.84
N ILE A 178 -2.32 7.16 -26.78
CA ILE A 178 -1.89 8.34 -26.03
C ILE A 178 -0.99 9.24 -26.89
N ASN A 179 -0.10 8.68 -27.69
CA ASN A 179 0.77 9.45 -28.57
C ASN A 179 0.00 10.14 -29.71
N GLN A 180 -1.02 9.47 -30.26
CA GLN A 180 -1.82 10.00 -31.37
C GLN A 180 -2.91 10.98 -30.92
N THR A 181 -3.68 10.61 -29.90
CA THR A 181 -4.90 11.34 -29.50
C THR A 181 -4.75 12.08 -28.18
N GLY A 182 -3.73 11.76 -27.40
CA GLY A 182 -3.61 12.22 -26.01
C GLY A 182 -4.64 11.62 -25.07
N LYS A 183 -5.41 10.63 -25.54
CA LYS A 183 -6.44 9.97 -24.76
C LYS A 183 -6.17 8.48 -24.68
N LEU A 184 -6.51 7.89 -23.54
CA LEU A 184 -6.53 6.45 -23.36
C LEU A 184 -7.95 5.94 -23.65
N PRO A 185 -8.15 5.10 -24.68
CA PRO A 185 -9.45 4.54 -25.02
C PRO A 185 -10.04 3.74 -23.85
N GLU A 186 -11.34 3.88 -23.62
CA GLU A 186 -12.07 3.19 -22.53
C GLU A 186 -11.74 1.70 -22.44
N ARG A 187 -11.77 0.99 -23.57
CA ARG A 187 -11.52 -0.45 -23.61
C ARG A 187 -10.13 -0.81 -23.08
N LEU A 188 -9.10 -0.10 -23.51
CA LEU A 188 -7.71 -0.34 -23.09
C LEU A 188 -7.50 0.05 -21.64
N MET A 189 -8.18 1.10 -21.19
CA MET A 189 -8.12 1.52 -19.79
C MET A 189 -8.68 0.46 -18.86
N LYS A 190 -9.81 -0.17 -19.21
CA LYS A 190 -10.38 -1.29 -18.43
C LYS A 190 -9.42 -2.48 -18.38
N SER A 191 -8.88 -2.91 -19.52
CA SER A 191 -7.88 -4.00 -19.54
C SER A 191 -6.68 -3.67 -18.65
N ILE A 192 -6.11 -2.46 -18.79
CA ILE A 192 -4.93 -2.03 -18.01
C ILE A 192 -5.24 -1.94 -16.51
N LEU A 193 -6.44 -1.51 -16.13
CA LEU A 193 -6.88 -1.48 -14.74
C LEU A 193 -7.09 -2.88 -14.15
N GLU A 194 -7.64 -3.80 -14.94
CA GLU A 194 -7.75 -5.22 -14.58
C GLU A 194 -6.36 -5.83 -14.37
N TYR A 195 -5.39 -5.50 -15.22
CA TYR A 195 -4.00 -5.89 -15.01
C TYR A 195 -3.38 -5.22 -13.78
N GLY A 196 -3.71 -3.96 -13.50
CA GLY A 196 -3.29 -3.25 -12.28
C GLY A 196 -3.72 -3.92 -10.97
N SER A 197 -4.83 -4.65 -11.00
CA SER A 197 -5.29 -5.46 -9.86
C SER A 197 -4.41 -6.69 -9.59
N GLN A 198 -3.75 -7.18 -10.63
CA GLN A 198 -2.90 -8.36 -10.61
C GLN A 198 -1.41 -8.00 -10.46
N PHE A 199 -1.02 -6.84 -10.99
CA PHE A 199 0.37 -6.35 -11.03
C PHE A 199 0.47 -4.94 -10.45
N SER A 200 1.06 -4.83 -9.25
CA SER A 200 1.20 -3.57 -8.50
C SER A 200 1.97 -2.47 -9.25
N SER A 201 2.87 -2.84 -10.17
CA SER A 201 3.62 -1.92 -11.03
C SER A 201 2.71 -1.15 -12.02
N ILE A 202 1.62 -1.77 -12.46
CA ILE A 202 0.65 -1.17 -13.39
C ILE A 202 -0.27 -0.18 -12.67
N GLY A 203 -0.65 -0.47 -11.42
CA GLY A 203 -1.43 0.48 -10.60
C GLY A 203 -0.71 1.82 -10.40
N ASN A 204 0.59 1.78 -10.13
CA ASN A 204 1.43 2.98 -10.00
C ASN A 204 1.49 3.81 -11.28
N PHE A 205 1.54 3.15 -12.44
CA PHE A 205 1.53 3.83 -13.72
C PHE A 205 0.25 4.60 -13.97
N ILE A 206 -0.90 3.95 -13.77
CA ILE A 206 -2.22 4.54 -13.93
C ILE A 206 -2.31 5.79 -13.07
N PHE A 207 -1.98 5.68 -11.79
CA PHE A 207 -1.97 6.81 -10.86
C PHE A 207 -1.10 7.97 -11.36
N SER A 208 0.05 7.63 -11.95
CA SER A 208 1.02 8.59 -12.43
C SER A 208 0.71 9.20 -13.81
N LEU A 209 -0.27 8.67 -14.55
CA LEU A 209 -0.84 9.31 -15.75
C LEU A 209 -1.73 10.50 -15.39
N PHE A 210 -2.31 10.48 -14.19
CA PHE A 210 -3.20 11.51 -13.67
C PHE A 210 -2.48 12.54 -12.80
N GLN A 211 -1.33 12.19 -12.22
CA GLN A 211 -0.51 13.14 -11.48
C GLN A 211 0.30 14.01 -12.45
N SER A 212 -0.02 15.30 -12.43
CA SER A 212 0.80 16.39 -12.97
C SER A 212 1.70 16.92 -11.87
#